data_AF-A0A7Y2C855-F1
#
_entry.id   AF-A0A7Y2C855-F1
#
_cell.length_a   1.000
_cell.length_b   1.000
_cell.length_c   1.000
_cell.angle_alpha   90.00
_cell.angle_beta   90.00
_cell.angle_gamma   90.00
#
_symmetry.space_group_name_H-M   'P 1'
#
loop_
_entity.id
_entity.type
_entity.pdbx_description
1 polymer ?
#
loop_
_entity_poly.entity_id
_entity_poly.type
_entity_poly.pdbx_seq_one_letter_code
_entity_poly.pdbx_strand_id
1 'polypeptide(L)'
;LYSYSGLSDTDSAYMDLVLSGVDDKRDFHRDLDNTLKGMLPAEVITAPQDADIQIAVWVNRINFVEIERELVSAEMYGTMILARTEEPGEQLYMEIFIAKSAAQNIDNLIAGDGQLLESAIDECLAEIAKLMSASLRRMLNQGVAGPTA
;
A
#
# COMPACT_ATOMS: atom_id res chain seq x y z
N LEU A 1 -11.38 -4.91 -3.23
CA LEU A 1 -10.25 -4.10 -2.72
C LEU A 1 -10.73 -2.85 -1.98
N TYR A 2 -11.81 -2.23 -2.45
CA TYR A 2 -12.31 -0.95 -1.93
C TYR A 2 -13.28 -1.08 -0.76
N SER A 3 -13.33 -0.05 0.08
CA SER A 3 -14.36 0.15 1.09
C SER A 3 -14.67 1.63 1.28
N TYR A 4 -15.83 1.92 1.86
CA TYR A 4 -16.35 3.27 2.05
C TYR A 4 -16.76 3.47 3.50
N SER A 5 -16.45 4.63 4.08
CA SER A 5 -16.82 4.99 5.45
C SER A 5 -17.41 6.40 5.48
N GLY A 6 -18.66 6.54 5.93
CA GLY A 6 -19.34 7.84 6.01
C GLY A 6 -20.03 8.30 4.72
N LEU A 7 -19.67 7.72 3.58
CA LEU A 7 -20.27 8.03 2.28
C LEU A 7 -21.74 7.60 2.18
N SER A 8 -22.53 8.37 1.41
CA SER A 8 -23.90 7.97 1.08
C SER A 8 -23.91 6.75 0.14
N ASP A 9 -25.04 6.04 0.08
CA ASP A 9 -25.20 4.90 -0.84
C ASP A 9 -25.03 5.32 -2.31
N THR A 10 -25.52 6.52 -2.65
CA THR A 10 -25.42 7.08 -3.99
C THR A 10 -23.96 7.33 -4.36
N ASP A 11 -23.21 7.98 -3.48
CA ASP A 11 -21.81 8.32 -3.73
C ASP A 11 -20.95 7.06 -3.78
N SER A 12 -21.19 6.12 -2.88
CA SER A 12 -20.51 4.82 -2.86
C SER A 12 -20.72 4.05 -4.17
N ALA A 13 -21.94 4.04 -4.71
CA ALA A 13 -22.24 3.40 -5.99
C ALA A 13 -21.53 4.08 -7.18
N TYR A 14 -21.39 5.41 -7.16
CA TYR A 14 -20.61 6.12 -8.17
C TYR A 14 -19.11 5.83 -8.04
N MET A 15 -18.58 5.79 -6.81
CA MET A 15 -17.19 5.42 -6.59
C MET A 15 -16.89 4.02 -7.12
N ASP A 16 -17.77 3.04 -6.85
CA ASP A 16 -17.64 1.68 -7.38
C ASP A 16 -17.58 1.65 -8.91
N LEU A 17 -18.44 2.43 -9.57
CA LEU A 17 -18.44 2.52 -11.03
C LEU A 17 -17.12 3.06 -11.56
N VAL A 18 -16.62 4.14 -10.98
CA VAL A 18 -15.34 4.75 -11.39
C VAL A 18 -14.17 3.79 -11.12
N LEU A 19 -14.16 3.18 -9.94
CA LEU A 19 -13.11 2.25 -9.49
C LEU A 19 -13.04 0.96 -10.29
N SER A 20 -14.18 0.47 -10.80
CA SER A 20 -14.19 -0.68 -11.70
C SER A 20 -13.32 -0.45 -12.95
N GLY A 21 -13.34 0.76 -13.50
CA GLY A 21 -12.51 1.13 -14.65
C GLY A 21 -11.02 1.29 -14.31
N VAL A 22 -10.69 1.48 -13.04
CA VAL A 22 -9.30 1.51 -12.55
C VAL A 22 -8.78 0.09 -12.37
N ASP A 23 -9.56 -0.79 -11.74
CA ASP A 23 -9.24 -2.21 -11.56
C ASP A 23 -8.97 -2.92 -12.89
N ASP A 24 -9.70 -2.59 -13.95
CA ASP A 24 -9.50 -3.16 -15.30
C ASP A 24 -8.12 -2.84 -15.89
N LYS A 25 -7.45 -1.79 -15.40
CA LYS A 25 -6.19 -1.27 -15.97
C LYS A 25 -4.99 -1.48 -15.05
N ARG A 26 -5.21 -1.73 -13.76
CA ARG A 26 -4.18 -1.66 -12.74
C ARG A 26 -4.08 -2.93 -11.91
N ASP A 27 -2.85 -3.20 -11.49
CA ASP A 27 -2.56 -4.23 -10.52
C ASP A 27 -1.81 -3.57 -9.36
N PHE A 28 -2.56 -3.19 -8.32
CA PHE A 28 -2.01 -2.45 -7.19
C PHE A 28 -0.93 -3.22 -6.43
N HIS A 29 -0.95 -4.56 -6.46
CA HIS A 29 0.10 -5.36 -5.85
C HIS A 29 1.40 -5.22 -6.63
N ARG A 30 1.32 -5.31 -7.96
CA ARG A 30 2.47 -5.09 -8.84
C ARG A 30 2.96 -3.64 -8.81
N ASP A 31 2.06 -2.66 -8.72
CA ASP A 31 2.43 -1.25 -8.60
C ASP A 31 3.18 -0.97 -7.30
N LEU A 32 2.71 -1.54 -6.17
CA LEU A 32 3.40 -1.45 -4.88
C LEU A 32 4.79 -2.10 -4.94
N ASP A 33 4.88 -3.32 -5.47
CA ASP A 33 6.13 -4.06 -5.61
C ASP A 33 7.15 -3.29 -6.48
N ASN A 34 6.72 -2.77 -7.63
CA ASN A 34 7.57 -1.97 -8.51
C ASN A 34 8.04 -0.67 -7.84
N THR A 35 7.13 0.04 -7.17
CA THR A 35 7.45 1.28 -6.46
C THR A 35 8.45 1.02 -5.34
N LEU A 36 8.24 -0.03 -4.56
CA LEU A 36 9.14 -0.43 -3.48
C LEU A 36 10.52 -0.82 -4.02
N LYS A 37 10.58 -1.64 -5.09
CA LYS A 37 11.86 -2.00 -5.75
C LYS A 37 12.62 -0.78 -6.25
N GLY A 38 11.91 0.22 -6.80
CA GLY A 38 12.54 1.50 -7.19
C GLY A 38 13.16 2.28 -6.01
N MET A 39 12.71 2.04 -4.78
CA MET A 39 13.19 2.69 -3.56
C MET A 39 14.26 1.88 -2.81
N LEU A 40 14.44 0.61 -3.13
CA LEU A 40 15.39 -0.28 -2.47
C LEU A 40 16.74 -0.31 -3.21
N PRO A 41 17.86 -0.45 -2.49
CA PRO A 41 19.15 -0.66 -3.13
C PRO A 41 19.18 -2.04 -3.83
N ALA A 42 19.95 -2.15 -4.92
CA ALA A 42 20.01 -3.35 -5.76
C ALA A 42 20.43 -4.61 -4.98
N GLU A 43 21.17 -4.45 -3.87
CA GLU A 43 21.60 -5.57 -3.02
C GLU A 43 20.45 -6.26 -2.27
N VAL A 44 19.32 -5.58 -2.08
CA VAL A 44 18.11 -6.15 -1.45
C VAL A 44 17.23 -6.86 -2.49
N ILE A 45 17.48 -6.62 -3.78
CA ILE A 45 16.71 -7.17 -4.89
C ILE A 45 17.51 -8.33 -5.49
N THR A 46 17.59 -9.45 -4.79
CA THR A 46 18.13 -10.70 -5.33
C THR A 46 17.01 -11.61 -5.83
N ALA A 47 17.30 -12.43 -6.83
CA ALA A 47 16.35 -13.39 -7.36
C ALA A 47 15.89 -14.36 -6.25
N PRO A 48 14.62 -14.78 -6.19
CA PRO A 48 14.03 -15.50 -5.05
C PRO A 48 14.78 -16.77 -4.62
N GLN A 49 15.50 -17.40 -5.55
CA GLN A 49 16.24 -18.64 -5.35
C GLN A 49 17.64 -18.47 -4.72
N ASP A 50 18.17 -17.24 -4.70
CA ASP A 50 19.53 -16.94 -4.25
C ASP A 50 19.54 -15.89 -3.11
N ALA A 51 18.37 -15.56 -2.57
CA ALA A 51 18.19 -14.51 -1.57
C ALA A 51 18.14 -15.07 -0.15
N ASP A 52 19.00 -14.57 0.73
CA ASP A 52 18.95 -14.83 2.18
C ASP A 52 17.70 -14.23 2.82
N ILE A 53 17.05 -13.27 2.14
CA ILE A 53 15.86 -12.54 2.58
C ILE A 53 14.80 -12.56 1.46
N GLN A 54 13.62 -13.06 1.77
CA GLN A 54 12.43 -12.96 0.92
C GLN A 54 11.48 -11.89 1.48
N ILE A 55 11.01 -11.01 0.60
CA ILE A 55 10.06 -9.95 0.95
C ILE A 55 8.80 -10.15 0.10
N ALA A 56 7.65 -10.20 0.76
CA ALA A 56 6.35 -10.19 0.11
C ALA A 56 5.57 -8.96 0.57
N VAL A 57 5.00 -8.22 -0.38
CA VAL A 57 4.18 -7.05 -0.10
C VAL A 57 2.85 -7.13 -0.82
N TRP A 58 1.80 -6.58 -0.22
CA TRP A 58 0.51 -6.50 -0.88
C TRP A 58 -0.34 -5.35 -0.31
N VAL A 59 -1.22 -4.83 -1.15
CA VAL A 59 -2.28 -3.91 -0.74
C VAL A 59 -3.45 -4.72 -0.21
N ASN A 60 -3.82 -4.51 1.06
CA ASN A 60 -4.96 -5.20 1.68
C ASN A 60 -6.28 -4.55 1.28
N ARG A 61 -6.32 -3.22 1.36
CA ARG A 61 -7.55 -2.44 1.27
C ARG A 61 -7.24 -0.98 0.93
N ILE A 62 -8.13 -0.38 0.16
CA ILE A 62 -8.19 1.07 -0.05
C ILE A 62 -9.55 1.53 0.46
N ASN A 63 -9.56 2.36 1.49
CA ASN A 63 -10.76 2.87 2.13
C ASN A 63 -10.94 4.35 1.80
N PHE A 64 -12.11 4.75 1.33
CA PHE A 64 -12.46 6.16 1.15
C PHE A 64 -13.33 6.60 2.32
N VAL A 65 -12.81 7.56 3.08
CA VAL A 65 -13.40 8.01 4.35
C VAL A 65 -13.89 9.44 4.19
N GLU A 66 -15.18 9.66 4.40
CA GLU A 66 -15.72 11.00 4.59
C GLU A 66 -15.23 11.54 5.94
N ILE A 67 -14.44 12.61 5.88
CA ILE A 67 -13.87 13.29 7.06
C ILE A 67 -14.82 14.39 7.53
N GLU A 68 -15.39 15.13 6.58
CA GLU A 68 -16.42 16.14 6.75
C GLU A 68 -17.35 16.04 5.54
N ARG A 69 -18.52 16.69 5.61
CA ARG A 69 -19.50 16.65 4.52
C ARG A 69 -18.85 16.91 3.17
N GLU A 70 -19.00 15.98 2.24
CA GLU A 70 -18.46 16.05 0.88
C GLU A 70 -16.93 16.04 0.80
N LEU A 71 -16.20 15.88 1.91
CA LEU A 71 -14.74 15.87 1.98
C LEU A 71 -14.23 14.46 2.30
N VAL A 72 -13.54 13.84 1.34
CA VAL A 72 -13.16 12.43 1.37
C VAL A 72 -11.64 12.28 1.31
N SER A 73 -11.07 11.44 2.17
CA SER A 73 -9.66 11.03 2.12
C SER A 73 -9.56 9.55 1.74
N ALA A 74 -8.55 9.21 0.94
CA ALA A 74 -8.20 7.82 0.70
C ALA A 74 -7.24 7.33 1.79
N GLU A 75 -7.50 6.14 2.32
CA GLU A 75 -6.63 5.44 3.26
C GLU A 75 -6.27 4.08 2.69
N MET A 76 -4.97 3.82 2.50
CA MET A 76 -4.49 2.52 2.02
C MET A 76 -3.88 1.74 3.16
N TYR A 77 -4.14 0.44 3.17
CA TYR A 77 -3.56 -0.53 4.08
C TYR A 77 -2.69 -1.50 3.30
N GLY A 78 -1.41 -1.60 3.64
CA GLY A 78 -0.47 -2.52 3.03
C GLY A 78 0.15 -3.42 4.09
N THR A 79 0.50 -4.64 3.71
CA THR A 79 1.27 -5.54 4.59
C THR A 79 2.58 -5.90 3.92
N MET A 80 3.62 -5.98 4.74
CA MET A 80 4.91 -6.53 4.36
C MET A 80 5.20 -7.75 5.22
N ILE A 81 5.55 -8.86 4.57
CA ILE A 81 6.19 -10.01 5.21
C ILE A 81 7.64 -10.04 4.80
N LEU A 82 8.52 -10.29 5.77
CA LEU A 82 9.90 -10.64 5.54
C LEU A 82 10.18 -12.03 6.14
N ALA A 83 10.73 -12.91 5.31
CA ALA A 83 11.19 -14.24 5.67
C ALA A 83 12.69 -14.36 5.37
N ARG A 84 13.42 -15.12 6.19
CA ARG A 84 14.85 -15.37 6.02
C ARG A 84 15.09 -16.86 5.88
N THR A 85 16.03 -17.22 5.01
CA THR A 85 16.22 -18.60 4.54
C THR A 85 17.24 -19.37 5.38
N GLU A 86 18.03 -18.68 6.21
CA GLU A 86 19.25 -19.26 6.79
C GLU A 86 19.03 -20.22 7.98
N GLU A 87 17.88 -20.21 8.67
CA GLU A 87 17.63 -21.17 9.77
C GLU A 87 16.19 -21.73 9.81
N PRO A 88 15.99 -23.07 9.90
CA PRO A 88 14.68 -23.67 10.12
C PRO A 88 14.14 -23.24 11.50
N GLY A 89 13.21 -22.30 11.53
CA GLY A 89 12.62 -21.77 12.76
C GLY A 89 12.64 -20.25 12.91
N GLU A 90 13.22 -19.52 11.95
CA GLU A 90 13.19 -18.05 11.98
C GLU A 90 11.77 -17.47 11.95
N GLN A 91 11.59 -16.40 12.72
CA GLN A 91 10.31 -15.75 12.94
C GLN A 91 9.97 -14.88 11.73
N LEU A 92 8.82 -15.14 11.10
CA LEU A 92 8.28 -14.28 10.07
C LEU A 92 8.04 -12.88 10.64
N TYR A 93 8.68 -11.87 10.05
CA TYR A 93 8.36 -10.49 10.37
C TYR A 93 7.14 -10.07 9.54
N MET A 94 6.10 -9.57 10.20
CA MET A 94 4.91 -9.06 9.55
C MET A 94 4.57 -7.70 10.15
N GLU A 95 4.44 -6.69 9.29
CA GLU A 95 4.05 -5.34 9.69
C GLU A 95 2.96 -4.81 8.76
N ILE A 96 1.99 -4.09 9.35
CA ILE A 96 0.91 -3.41 8.63
C ILE A 96 1.25 -1.93 8.54
N PHE A 97 1.13 -1.38 7.34
CA PHE A 97 1.37 0.02 7.02
C PHE A 97 0.07 0.68 6.60
N ILE A 98 -0.08 1.94 6.99
CA ILE A 98 -1.25 2.76 6.65
C ILE A 98 -0.73 4.06 6.05
N ALA A 99 -1.21 4.41 4.87
CA ALA A 99 -1.03 5.74 4.28
C ALA A 99 -2.37 6.41 4.06
N LYS A 100 -2.37 7.74 4.08
CA LYS A 100 -3.55 8.56 3.83
C LYS A 100 -3.22 9.64 2.82
N SER A 101 -4.11 9.86 1.85
CA SER A 101 -4.02 10.97 0.91
C SER A 101 -4.58 12.25 1.54
N ALA A 102 -4.28 13.39 0.93
CA ALA A 102 -5.01 14.62 1.23
C ALA A 102 -6.52 14.43 0.97
N ALA A 103 -7.33 15.09 1.79
CA ALA A 103 -8.78 15.05 1.62
C ALA A 103 -9.20 15.93 0.45
N GLN A 104 -10.16 15.45 -0.34
CA GLN A 104 -10.65 16.11 -1.55
C GLN A 104 -12.18 16.12 -1.56
N ASN A 105 -12.76 17.11 -2.24
CA ASN A 105 -14.20 17.14 -2.40
C ASN A 105 -14.67 15.94 -3.25
N ILE A 106 -15.75 15.28 -2.83
CA ILE A 106 -16.25 14.05 -3.45
C ILE A 106 -16.76 14.27 -4.87
N ASP A 107 -17.43 15.40 -5.12
CA ASP A 107 -17.91 15.74 -6.46
C ASP A 107 -16.72 15.90 -7.40
N ASN A 108 -15.60 16.46 -6.91
CA ASN A 108 -14.37 16.55 -7.71
C ASN A 108 -13.78 15.16 -7.98
N LEU A 109 -13.71 14.28 -6.97
CA LEU A 109 -13.21 12.91 -7.14
C LEU A 109 -14.01 12.15 -8.20
N ILE A 110 -15.34 12.35 -8.24
CA ILE A 110 -16.25 11.69 -9.19
C ILE A 110 -16.23 12.37 -10.57
N ALA A 111 -16.25 13.71 -10.64
CA ALA A 111 -16.37 14.46 -11.90
C ALA A 111 -15.12 14.40 -12.78
N GLY A 112 -13.96 14.03 -12.23
CA GLY A 112 -12.68 13.98 -12.95
C GLY A 112 -12.42 12.69 -13.74
N ASP A 113 -13.45 11.94 -14.15
CA ASP A 113 -13.34 10.62 -14.80
C ASP A 113 -12.42 9.62 -14.03
N GLY A 114 -12.34 9.77 -12.71
CA GLY A 114 -11.48 8.95 -11.86
C GLY A 114 -10.02 9.40 -11.76
N GLN A 115 -9.56 10.45 -12.46
CA GLN A 115 -8.15 10.88 -12.39
C GLN A 115 -7.71 11.34 -11.00
N LEU A 116 -8.56 12.11 -10.31
CA LEU A 116 -8.25 12.57 -8.95
C LEU A 116 -8.29 11.41 -7.94
N LEU A 117 -9.11 10.41 -8.22
CA LEU A 117 -9.21 9.20 -7.43
C LEU A 117 -7.95 8.34 -7.62
N GLU A 118 -7.50 8.14 -8.86
CA GLU A 118 -6.22 7.48 -9.17
C GLU A 118 -5.05 8.22 -8.52
N SER A 119 -5.04 9.57 -8.57
CA SER A 119 -3.99 10.39 -7.93
C SER A 119 -3.94 10.17 -6.42
N ALA A 120 -5.10 10.14 -5.74
CA ALA A 120 -5.18 9.87 -4.30
C ALA A 120 -4.69 8.45 -3.95
N ILE A 121 -4.99 7.47 -4.80
CA ILE A 121 -4.47 6.10 -4.66
C ILE A 121 -2.94 6.08 -4.84
N ASP A 122 -2.41 6.77 -5.84
CA ASP A 122 -0.98 6.83 -6.13
C ASP A 122 -0.18 7.50 -5.01
N GLU A 123 -0.72 8.58 -4.42
CA GLU A 123 -0.16 9.21 -3.22
C GLU A 123 -0.06 8.21 -2.06
N CYS A 124 -1.13 7.46 -1.81
CA CYS A 124 -1.13 6.44 -0.77
C CYS A 124 -0.13 5.31 -1.06
N LEU A 125 -0.07 4.84 -2.30
CA LEU A 125 0.85 3.80 -2.76
C LEU A 125 2.31 4.21 -2.53
N ALA A 126 2.66 5.44 -2.94
CA ALA A 126 4.00 5.99 -2.78
C ALA A 126 4.39 6.13 -1.30
N GLU A 127 3.48 6.61 -0.44
CA GLU A 127 3.76 6.75 0.98
C GLU A 127 3.86 5.39 1.69
N ILE A 128 3.01 4.39 1.36
CA ILE A 128 3.18 3.02 1.87
C ILE A 128 4.54 2.45 1.46
N ALA A 129 4.91 2.54 0.18
CA ALA A 129 6.18 2.02 -0.31
C ALA A 129 7.37 2.67 0.42
N LYS A 130 7.30 3.97 0.68
CA LYS A 130 8.30 4.71 1.45
C LYS A 130 8.37 4.26 2.90
N LEU A 131 7.23 4.05 3.57
CA LEU A 131 7.19 3.51 4.94
C LEU A 131 7.78 2.10 5.01
N MET A 132 7.41 1.23 4.06
CA MET A 132 7.96 -0.12 3.94
C MET A 132 9.47 -0.09 3.70
N SER A 133 9.94 0.73 2.75
CA SER A 133 11.37 0.92 2.47
C SER A 133 12.14 1.42 3.70
N ALA A 134 11.58 2.36 4.45
CA ALA A 134 12.18 2.85 5.69
C ALA A 134 12.23 1.77 6.79
N SER A 135 11.20 0.92 6.89
CA SER A 135 11.19 -0.23 7.81
C SER A 135 12.24 -1.27 7.42
N LEU A 136 12.30 -1.65 6.13
CA LEU A 136 13.31 -2.56 5.57
C LEU A 136 14.73 -2.04 5.83
N ARG A 137 15.00 -0.78 5.51
CA ARG A 137 16.32 -0.16 5.76
C ARG A 137 16.70 -0.19 7.23
N ARG A 138 15.75 0.05 8.15
CA ARG A 138 16.00 -0.09 9.60
C ARG A 138 16.38 -1.52 9.96
N MET A 139 15.61 -2.50 9.50
CA MET A 139 15.88 -3.92 9.79
C MET A 139 17.23 -4.38 9.25
N LEU A 140 17.59 -3.96 8.03
CA LEU A 140 18.87 -4.29 7.40
C LEU A 140 20.04 -3.59 8.10
N ASN A 141 19.93 -2.28 8.36
CA ASN A 141 21.02 -1.48 8.95
C ASN A 141 21.29 -1.82 10.42
N GLN A 142 20.28 -2.26 11.16
CA GLN A 142 20.50 -2.65 12.54
C GLN A 142 21.27 -3.97 12.64
N GLY A 143 21.25 -4.85 11.62
CA GLY A 143 21.79 -6.21 11.78
C GLY A 143 21.13 -6.98 12.95
N VAL A 144 19.95 -6.53 13.40
CA VAL A 144 19.26 -6.97 14.64
C VAL A 144 18.18 -7.97 14.24
N ALA A 145 18.33 -9.25 14.56
CA ALA A 145 18.33 -9.91 15.87
C ALA A 145 16.89 -10.27 16.27
N GLY A 146 16.67 -11.58 16.44
CA GLY A 146 15.45 -12.14 17.00
C GLY A 146 15.07 -11.46 18.33
N PRO A 147 13.81 -11.62 18.77
CA PRO A 147 13.27 -10.85 19.87
C PRO A 147 14.16 -10.96 21.10
N THR A 148 14.49 -9.80 21.68
CA THR A 148 15.00 -9.74 23.05
C THR A 148 14.00 -10.42 23.99
N ALA A 149 14.55 -11.38 24.75
CA ALA A 149 14.02 -12.14 25.89
C ALA A 149 12.66 -11.73 26.48
#